data_AF-A0A916E3P8-F1
#
_entry.id   AF-A0A916E3P8-F1
#
_cell.length_a   1.000
_cell.length_b   1.000
_cell.length_c   1.000
_cell.angle_alpha   90.00
_cell.angle_beta   90.00
_cell.angle_gamma   90.00
#
_symmetry.space_group_name_H-M   'P 1'
#
loop_
_entity.id
_entity.type
_entity.pdbx_description
1 polymer ?
#
loop_
_entity_poly.entity_id
_entity_poly.type
_entity_poly.pdbx_seq_one_letter_code
_entity_poly.pdbx_strand_id
1 'polypeptide(L)'
;MKKDAWLRPTTRKNNPLSEEQARGIRPNIEELLTSNVNRYYKIKNHQKIKIEANISTDGTITFSGLDGLEKQLEEHETLLRTFTKIEGKQY
;
A
#
# COMPACT_ATOMS: atom_id res chain seq x y z
N MET A 1 -8.16 -3.83 -34.24
CA MET A 1 -9.55 -3.90 -34.72
C MET A 1 -10.44 -3.06 -33.80
N LYS A 2 -10.87 -1.87 -34.22
CA LYS A 2 -11.96 -1.17 -33.53
C LYS A 2 -13.25 -1.65 -34.17
N LYS A 3 -13.84 -2.74 -33.65
CA LYS A 3 -15.25 -3.01 -33.92
C LYS A 3 -16.01 -1.87 -33.26
N ASP A 4 -16.97 -1.25 -33.97
CA ASP A 4 -17.76 -0.14 -33.46
C ASP A 4 -18.37 -0.50 -32.11
N ALA A 5 -17.73 -0.08 -31.02
CA ALA A 5 -18.18 -0.34 -29.65
C ALA A 5 -19.62 0.20 -29.42
N TRP A 6 -20.02 1.12 -30.30
CA TRP A 6 -21.29 1.82 -30.31
C TRP A 6 -22.32 1.22 -31.26
N LEU A 7 -21.96 0.22 -32.08
CA LEU A 7 -22.91 -0.49 -32.93
C LEU A 7 -24.07 -1.04 -32.09
N ARG A 8 -23.74 -1.66 -30.95
CA ARG A 8 -24.75 -2.29 -30.12
C ARG A 8 -25.73 -1.28 -29.48
N PRO A 9 -25.30 -0.09 -28.98
CA PRO A 9 -26.20 0.98 -28.58
C PRO A 9 -27.02 1.64 -29.70
N THR A 10 -26.45 1.81 -30.89
CA THR A 10 -27.14 2.47 -32.03
C THR A 10 -28.07 1.52 -32.78
N THR A 11 -27.88 0.20 -32.68
CA THR A 11 -28.71 -0.80 -33.36
C THR A 11 -29.65 -1.57 -32.42
N ARG A 12 -30.02 -1.01 -31.26
CA ARG A 12 -30.96 -1.69 -30.34
C ARG A 12 -32.38 -1.68 -30.88
N LYS A 13 -33.12 -2.78 -30.63
CA LYS A 13 -34.54 -2.92 -30.98
C LYS A 13 -35.43 -1.87 -30.30
N ASN A 14 -35.12 -1.54 -29.05
CA ASN A 14 -35.87 -0.57 -28.25
C ASN A 14 -34.97 0.62 -27.95
N ASN A 15 -35.46 1.83 -28.26
CA ASN A 15 -34.78 3.10 -28.00
C ASN A 15 -33.30 3.11 -28.44
N PRO A 16 -33.01 2.94 -29.75
CA PRO A 16 -31.65 3.07 -30.24
C PRO A 16 -31.12 4.49 -29.97
N LEU A 17 -29.87 4.59 -29.54
CA LEU A 17 -29.23 5.90 -29.40
C LEU A 17 -28.86 6.45 -30.79
N SER A 18 -28.94 7.77 -30.95
CA SER A 18 -28.36 8.42 -32.12
C SER A 18 -26.84 8.31 -32.06
N GLU A 19 -26.19 8.43 -33.22
CA GLU A 19 -24.73 8.40 -33.29
C GLU A 19 -24.10 9.53 -32.48
N GLU A 20 -24.73 10.71 -32.46
CA GLU A 20 -24.31 11.86 -31.66
C GLU A 20 -24.41 11.59 -30.16
N GLN A 21 -25.50 10.95 -29.70
CA GLN A 21 -25.66 10.56 -28.29
C GLN A 21 -24.62 9.51 -27.88
N ALA A 22 -24.38 8.50 -28.73
CA ALA A 22 -23.37 7.48 -28.46
C ALA A 22 -21.95 8.08 -28.46
N ARG A 23 -21.67 9.03 -29.37
CA ARG A 23 -20.42 9.80 -29.39
C ARG A 23 -20.27 10.68 -28.16
N GLY A 24 -21.35 11.22 -27.59
CA GLY A 24 -21.30 12.00 -26.35
C GLY A 24 -20.96 11.16 -25.11
N ILE A 25 -21.37 9.89 -25.07
CA ILE A 25 -21.00 8.95 -23.99
C ILE A 25 -19.51 8.59 -24.05
N ARG A 26 -18.95 8.53 -25.26
CA ARG A 26 -17.58 8.07 -25.50
C ARG A 26 -16.50 8.86 -24.74
N PRO A 27 -16.44 10.21 -24.77
CA PRO A 27 -15.51 10.99 -23.96
C PRO A 27 -15.59 10.67 -22.48
N ASN A 28 -16.79 10.61 -21.90
CA ASN A 28 -16.98 10.35 -20.48
C ASN A 28 -16.47 8.96 -20.07
N ILE A 29 -16.67 7.94 -20.90
CA ILE A 29 -16.15 6.59 -20.64
C ILE A 29 -14.63 6.56 -20.81
N GLU A 30 -14.08 7.19 -21.86
CA GLU A 30 -12.62 7.27 -22.07
C GLU A 30 -11.95 8.00 -20.90
N GLU A 31 -12.54 9.08 -20.40
CA GLU A 31 -12.07 9.81 -19.22
C GLU A 31 -12.16 8.97 -17.94
N LEU A 32 -13.28 8.26 -17.72
CA LEU A 32 -13.44 7.38 -16.57
C LEU A 32 -12.43 6.24 -16.57
N LEU A 33 -12.17 5.63 -17.73
CA LEU A 33 -11.16 4.56 -17.86
C LEU A 33 -9.75 5.12 -17.61
N THR A 34 -9.42 6.25 -18.22
CA THR A 34 -8.11 6.91 -18.08
C THR A 34 -7.85 7.30 -16.63
N SER A 35 -8.84 7.92 -15.96
CA SER A 35 -8.72 8.32 -14.55
C SER A 35 -8.57 7.12 -13.61
N ASN A 36 -9.28 6.01 -13.86
CA ASN A 36 -9.14 4.79 -13.08
C ASN A 36 -7.77 4.14 -13.25
N VAL A 37 -7.26 4.07 -14.48
CA VAL A 37 -5.91 3.56 -14.76
C VAL A 37 -4.85 4.42 -14.06
N ASN A 38 -4.97 5.74 -14.16
CA ASN A 38 -4.06 6.68 -13.48
C ASN A 38 -4.13 6.52 -11.95
N ARG A 39 -5.33 6.35 -11.39
CA ARG A 39 -5.53 6.10 -9.96
C ARG A 39 -4.83 4.80 -9.52
N TYR A 40 -4.97 3.73 -10.30
CA TYR A 40 -4.29 2.46 -10.02
C TYR A 40 -2.77 2.64 -9.98
N TYR A 41 -2.18 3.29 -10.99
CA TYR A 41 -0.73 3.52 -11.03
C TYR A 41 -0.23 4.38 -9.87
N LYS A 42 -0.98 5.42 -9.48
CA LYS A 42 -0.63 6.26 -8.31
C LYS A 42 -0.56 5.43 -7.03
N ILE A 43 -1.57 4.59 -6.79
CA ILE A 43 -1.63 3.72 -5.60
C ILE A 43 -0.48 2.71 -5.63
N LYS A 44 -0.25 2.05 -6.78
CA LYS A 44 0.82 1.07 -6.94
C LYS A 44 2.20 1.67 -6.70
N ASN A 45 2.47 2.86 -7.24
CA ASN A 45 3.75 3.54 -7.06
C ASN A 45 3.96 3.95 -5.60
N HIS A 46 2.93 4.44 -4.93
CA HIS A 46 3.01 4.76 -3.50
C HIS A 46 3.30 3.53 -2.63
N GLN A 47 2.64 2.40 -2.91
CA GLN A 47 2.92 1.14 -2.23
C GLN A 47 4.35 0.66 -2.46
N LYS A 48 4.85 0.76 -3.70
CA LYS A 48 6.23 0.41 -4.05
C LYS A 48 7.23 1.24 -3.24
N ILE A 49 7.07 2.57 -3.20
CA ILE A 49 7.94 3.47 -2.43
C ILE A 49 7.89 3.14 -0.94
N LYS A 50 6.71 2.86 -0.39
CA LYS A 50 6.55 2.49 1.03
C LYS A 50 7.30 1.19 1.37
N ILE A 51 7.21 0.19 0.50
CA ILE A 51 7.90 -1.09 0.66
C ILE A 51 9.41 -0.87 0.54
N GLU A 52 9.88 -0.12 -0.45
CA GLU A 52 11.30 0.20 -0.62
C GLU A 52 11.86 0.96 0.58
N ALA A 53 11.14 1.94 1.12
CA ALA A 53 11.55 2.65 2.33
C ALA A 53 11.67 1.73 3.56
N ASN A 54 10.76 0.76 3.69
CA ASN A 54 10.78 -0.21 4.79
C ASN A 54 11.89 -1.27 4.64
N ILE A 55 12.26 -1.61 3.39
CA ILE A 55 13.31 -2.60 3.08
C ILE A 55 14.70 -1.94 3.03
N SER A 56 14.76 -0.63 2.73
CA SER A 56 16.00 0.14 2.72
C SER A 56 16.77 -0.04 4.02
N THR A 57 18.09 -0.02 3.93
CA THR A 57 19.06 -0.32 5.00
C THR A 57 18.77 0.40 6.32
N ASP A 58 18.12 1.57 6.31
CA ASP A 58 17.66 2.27 7.52
C ASP A 58 16.68 1.43 8.37
N GLY A 59 15.82 0.62 7.75
CA GLY A 59 14.92 -0.32 8.44
C GLY A 59 15.59 -1.63 8.88
N THR A 60 16.74 -1.99 8.29
CA THR A 60 17.55 -3.14 8.74
C THR A 60 18.48 -2.75 9.90
N ILE A 61 18.95 -1.49 9.90
CA ILE A 61 19.72 -0.89 11.00
C ILE A 61 18.86 -0.81 12.27
N THR A 62 17.55 -0.55 12.17
CA THR A 62 16.67 -0.54 13.34
C THR A 62 16.47 -1.92 13.96
N PHE A 63 16.32 -3.00 13.18
CA PHE A 63 16.17 -4.35 13.73
C PHE A 63 17.42 -4.85 14.46
N SER A 64 18.61 -4.59 13.93
CA SER A 64 19.88 -4.93 14.60
C SER A 64 20.14 -4.07 15.85
N GLY A 65 19.71 -2.81 15.85
CA GLY A 65 19.74 -1.96 17.04
C GLY A 65 18.82 -2.44 18.17
N LEU A 66 17.66 -3.02 17.83
CA LEU A 66 16.72 -3.58 18.81
C LEU A 66 17.29 -4.82 19.51
N ASP A 67 17.97 -5.71 18.78
CA ASP A 67 18.65 -6.88 19.37
C ASP A 67 19.72 -6.47 20.38
N GLY A 68 20.49 -5.41 20.07
CA GLY A 68 21.45 -4.83 20.99
C GLY A 68 20.81 -4.23 22.25
N LEU A 69 19.68 -3.54 22.12
CA LEU A 69 18.93 -2.98 23.25
C LEU A 69 18.27 -4.07 24.11
N GLU A 70 17.75 -5.13 23.50
CA GLU A 70 17.16 -6.27 24.20
C GLU A 70 18.21 -6.98 25.07
N LYS A 71 19.42 -7.18 24.53
CA LYS A 71 20.54 -7.73 25.29
C LYS A 71 20.94 -6.84 26.47
N GLN A 72 21.01 -5.52 26.26
CA GLN A 72 21.33 -4.57 27.34
C GLN A 72 20.26 -4.58 28.44
N LEU A 73 18.99 -4.73 28.07
CA LEU A 73 17.88 -4.81 29.03
C LEU A 73 17.99 -6.08 29.88
N GLU A 74 18.25 -7.23 29.26
CA GLU A 74 18.44 -8.50 29.96
C GLU A 74 19.63 -8.44 30.95
N GLU A 75 20.74 -7.82 30.53
CA GLU A 75 21.90 -7.59 31.40
C GLU A 75 21.56 -6.69 32.61
N HIS A 76 20.73 -5.66 32.41
CA HIS A 76 20.31 -4.78 33.51
C HIS A 76 19.33 -5.48 34.46
N GLU A 77 18.38 -6.25 33.94
CA GLU A 77 17.44 -7.02 34.75
C GLU A 77 18.13 -8.10 35.58
N THR A 78 19.11 -8.81 35.00
CA THR A 78 19.91 -9.80 35.72
C THR A 78 20.72 -9.15 36.84
N LEU A 79 21.32 -7.99 36.59
CA LEU A 79 22.04 -7.24 37.60
C LEU A 79 21.11 -6.83 38.76
N LEU A 80 19.95 -6.25 38.47
CA LEU A 80 18.95 -5.90 39.49
C LEU A 80 18.47 -7.11 40.31
N ARG A 81 18.26 -8.27 39.67
CA ARG A 81 17.92 -9.53 40.36
C ARG A 81 19.04 -10.00 41.29
N THR A 82 20.30 -9.81 40.91
CA THR A 82 21.43 -10.16 41.79
C THR A 82 21.58 -9.19 42.95
N PHE A 83 21.45 -7.89 42.73
CA PHE A 83 21.50 -6.87 43.78
C PHE A 83 20.41 -7.10 44.83
N THR A 84 19.16 -7.27 44.41
CA THR A 84 18.03 -7.55 45.32
C THR A 84 18.19 -8.86 46.09
N LYS A 85 18.83 -9.88 45.50
CA LYS A 85 19.13 -11.16 46.17
C LYS A 85 20.28 -11.07 47.16
N ILE A 86 21.20 -10.13 46.99
CA ILE A 86 22.30 -9.85 47.93
C ILE A 86 21.77 -9.05 49.11
N GLU A 87 20.96 -8.02 48.85
CA GLU A 87 20.33 -7.20 49.90
C GLU A 87 19.29 -7.99 50.71
N GLY A 88 18.52 -8.87 50.07
CA GLY A 88 17.58 -9.77 50.75
C GLY A 88 18.21 -10.93 51.54
N LYS A 89 19.54 -11.07 51.51
CA LYS A 89 20.31 -12.05 52.30
C LYS A 89 21.08 -11.44 53.47
N GLN A 90 20.94 -10.13 53.71
CA GLN A 90 21.56 -9.44 54.85
C GLN A 90 20.73 -9.44 56.15
N TYR A 91 19.69 -10.28 56.24
CA TYR A 91 19.00 -10.57 57.50
C TYR A 91 18.80 -12.07 57.68
#